data_AF-A0A358N687-F1
#
_entry.id   AF-A0A358N687-F1
#
_cell.length_a   1.000
_cell.length_b   1.000
_cell.length_c   1.000
_cell.angle_alpha   90.00
_cell.angle_beta   90.00
_cell.angle_gamma   90.00
#
_symmetry.space_group_name_H-M   'P 1'
#
loop_
_entity.id
_entity.type
_entity.pdbx_description
1 polymer ?
#
loop_
_entity_poly.entity_id
_entity_poly.type
_entity_poly.pdbx_seq_one_letter_code
_entity_poly.pdbx_strand_id
1 'polypeptide(L)'
;MTMTLLRVEAIRTELEISPDQEEALTKMQEQGRPERPDADFRNMSEEERTEFFTKMRKQAEERNAKMKEQLEEVLFPEQLERLQEINIQLQGIAALRNPDVAKELKITEAQKKELEEVQAGMMEKMREGMRELFTGGGGREGMREKIQEMRDDMEGDVLDVLTSDQKKKFEEMKGEKFEMPEGAFGRGGRGGG
;
A
#
# COMPACT_ATOMS: atom_id res chain seq x y z
N MET A 1 -1.47 4.34 -3.71
CA MET A 1 -0.97 4.80 -2.39
C MET A 1 -0.21 6.11 -2.48
N THR A 2 0.49 6.39 -3.58
CA THR A 2 1.25 7.64 -3.83
C THR A 2 0.47 8.93 -3.53
N MET A 3 -0.83 8.99 -3.87
CA MET A 3 -1.68 10.15 -3.55
C MET A 3 -1.84 10.43 -2.05
N THR A 4 -1.83 9.41 -1.22
CA THR A 4 -1.93 9.58 0.24
C THR A 4 -0.62 10.16 0.79
N LEU A 5 0.51 9.84 0.16
CA LEU A 5 1.83 10.36 0.54
C LEU A 5 1.91 11.86 0.27
N LEU A 6 1.40 12.32 -0.87
CA LEU A 6 1.33 13.75 -1.21
C LEU A 6 0.39 14.57 -0.32
N ARG A 7 -0.18 14.00 0.75
CA ARG A 7 -0.88 14.74 1.82
C ARG A 7 0.04 15.06 3.00
N VAL A 8 1.23 14.46 3.03
CA VAL A 8 2.22 14.64 4.09
C VAL A 8 3.15 15.78 3.69
N GLU A 9 3.22 16.80 4.54
CA GLU A 9 4.04 18.00 4.30
C GLU A 9 5.54 17.66 4.17
N ALA A 10 6.05 16.73 4.98
CA ALA A 10 7.45 16.31 4.88
C ALA A 10 7.79 15.66 3.52
N ILE A 11 6.84 14.94 2.91
CA ILE A 11 7.06 14.36 1.57
C ILE A 11 7.02 15.46 0.51
N ARG A 12 6.12 16.44 0.65
CA ARG A 12 6.10 17.60 -0.26
C ARG A 12 7.39 18.41 -0.17
N THR A 13 7.94 18.53 1.03
CA THR A 13 9.23 19.20 1.27
C THR A 13 10.38 18.43 0.63
N GLU A 14 10.42 17.11 0.84
CA GLU A 14 11.40 16.20 0.21
C GLU A 14 11.37 16.24 -1.31
N LEU A 15 10.17 16.37 -1.90
CA LEU A 15 9.99 16.47 -3.35
C LEU A 15 10.17 17.90 -3.87
N GLU A 16 10.49 18.86 -3.01
CA GLU A 16 10.63 20.28 -3.36
C GLU A 16 9.43 20.81 -4.16
N ILE A 17 8.22 20.44 -3.75
CA ILE A 17 6.97 20.82 -4.43
C ILE A 17 6.87 22.34 -4.50
N SER A 18 6.74 22.87 -5.72
CA SER A 18 6.60 24.32 -5.93
C SER A 18 5.21 24.82 -5.52
N PRO A 19 5.03 26.14 -5.29
CA PRO A 19 3.72 26.70 -4.97
C PRO A 19 2.64 26.38 -6.03
N ASP A 20 3.01 26.40 -7.31
CA ASP A 20 2.09 26.09 -8.41
C ASP A 20 1.69 24.61 -8.41
N GLN A 21 2.65 23.72 -8.13
CA GLN A 21 2.39 22.29 -7.99
C GLN A 21 1.51 22.00 -6.77
N GLU A 22 1.75 22.68 -5.65
CA GLU A 22 0.95 22.56 -4.43
C GLU A 22 -0.53 22.95 -4.67
N GLU A 23 -0.77 24.04 -5.41
CA GLU A 23 -2.12 24.44 -5.80
C GLU A 23 -2.78 23.38 -6.69
N ALA A 24 -2.04 22.86 -7.67
CA ALA A 24 -2.54 21.82 -8.57
C ALA A 24 -2.87 20.52 -7.82
N LEU A 25 -1.97 20.06 -6.94
CA LEU A 25 -2.16 18.89 -6.09
C LEU A 25 -3.36 19.05 -5.14
N THR A 26 -3.56 20.25 -4.59
CA THR A 26 -4.71 20.55 -3.73
C THR A 26 -6.03 20.41 -4.51
N LYS A 27 -6.12 21.00 -5.70
CA LYS A 27 -7.30 20.85 -6.58
C LYS A 27 -7.54 19.40 -6.97
N MET A 28 -6.47 18.65 -7.28
CA MET A 28 -6.57 17.23 -7.57
C MET A 28 -7.12 16.43 -6.37
N GLN A 29 -6.69 16.74 -5.15
CA GLN A 29 -7.19 16.06 -3.95
C GLN A 29 -8.68 16.34 -3.68
N GLU A 30 -9.13 17.57 -3.92
CA GLU A 30 -10.55 17.94 -3.81
C GLU A 30 -11.41 17.20 -4.83
N GLN A 31 -10.95 17.14 -6.08
CA GLN A 31 -11.63 16.42 -7.17
C GLN A 31 -11.61 14.90 -6.98
N GLY A 32 -10.52 14.37 -6.42
CA GLY A 32 -10.30 12.94 -6.21
C GLY A 32 -10.96 12.38 -4.94
N ARG A 33 -11.61 13.21 -4.12
CA ARG A 33 -12.27 12.76 -2.90
C ARG A 33 -13.44 11.83 -3.28
N PRO A 34 -13.37 10.53 -2.94
CA PRO A 34 -14.46 9.63 -3.27
C PRO A 34 -15.71 10.04 -2.48
N GLU A 35 -16.85 10.07 -3.14
CA GLU A 35 -18.13 10.08 -2.44
C GLU A 35 -18.18 8.87 -1.52
N ARG A 36 -18.57 9.11 -0.27
CA ARG A 36 -18.80 8.01 0.67
C ARG A 36 -19.95 7.18 0.09
N PRO A 37 -19.75 5.89 -0.19
CA PRO A 37 -20.84 5.07 -0.71
C PRO A 37 -21.94 4.99 0.33
N ASP A 38 -23.16 5.35 -0.05
CA ASP A 38 -24.35 5.18 0.76
C ASP A 38 -24.86 3.74 0.62
N ALA A 39 -24.11 2.81 1.22
CA ALA A 39 -24.39 1.38 1.13
C ALA A 39 -24.75 0.83 2.52
N ASP A 40 -25.94 0.25 2.62
CA ASP A 40 -26.40 -0.43 3.84
C ASP A 40 -25.88 -1.86 3.90
N PHE A 41 -24.58 -1.99 4.20
CA PHE A 41 -23.93 -3.29 4.30
C PHE A 41 -24.57 -4.23 5.33
N ARG A 42 -25.37 -3.73 6.28
CA ARG A 42 -26.02 -4.59 7.28
C ARG A 42 -27.17 -5.40 6.67
N ASN A 43 -27.88 -4.83 5.71
CA ASN A 43 -29.06 -5.44 5.11
C ASN A 43 -28.82 -6.03 3.72
N MET A 44 -27.68 -5.76 3.08
CA MET A 44 -27.32 -6.38 1.80
C MET A 44 -27.05 -7.89 1.92
N SER A 45 -27.49 -8.64 0.92
CA SER A 45 -27.12 -10.05 0.72
C SER A 45 -25.64 -10.22 0.34
N GLU A 46 -25.13 -11.45 0.38
CA GLU A 46 -23.74 -11.75 0.03
C GLU A 46 -23.41 -11.48 -1.45
N GLU A 47 -24.37 -11.75 -2.34
CA GLU A 47 -24.26 -11.46 -3.77
C GLU A 47 -24.22 -9.95 -4.02
N GLU A 48 -25.15 -9.19 -3.44
CA GLU A 48 -25.17 -7.72 -3.55
C GLU A 48 -23.90 -7.07 -2.98
N ARG A 49 -23.37 -7.61 -1.87
CA ARG A 49 -22.08 -7.16 -1.32
C ARG A 49 -20.95 -7.41 -2.31
N THR A 50 -20.89 -8.59 -2.91
CA THR A 50 -19.84 -8.96 -3.87
C THR A 50 -19.86 -8.06 -5.11
N GLU A 51 -21.06 -7.80 -5.67
CA GLU A 51 -21.23 -6.87 -6.78
C GLU A 51 -20.81 -5.44 -6.40
N PHE A 52 -21.21 -4.99 -5.22
CA PHE A 52 -20.82 -3.68 -4.71
C PHE A 52 -19.29 -3.55 -4.57
N PHE A 53 -18.61 -4.52 -3.96
CA PHE A 53 -17.15 -4.51 -3.84
C PHE A 53 -16.47 -4.51 -5.21
N THR A 54 -16.99 -5.30 -6.16
CA THR A 54 -16.49 -5.34 -7.53
C THR A 54 -16.63 -3.99 -8.22
N LYS A 55 -17.79 -3.34 -8.09
CA LYS A 55 -18.03 -1.99 -8.61
C LYS A 55 -17.09 -0.97 -7.99
N MET A 56 -16.94 -0.98 -6.67
CA MET A 56 -16.06 -0.05 -5.95
C MET A 56 -14.60 -0.24 -6.32
N ARG A 57 -14.16 -1.49 -6.51
CA ARG A 57 -12.81 -1.81 -6.99
C ARG A 57 -12.58 -1.22 -8.37
N LYS A 58 -13.49 -1.45 -9.32
CA LYS A 58 -13.38 -0.89 -10.68
C LYS A 58 -13.34 0.63 -10.67
N GLN A 59 -14.21 1.28 -9.90
CA GLN A 59 -14.19 2.74 -9.74
C GLN A 59 -12.90 3.24 -9.09
N ALA A 60 -12.32 2.49 -8.14
CA ALA A 60 -11.03 2.84 -7.56
C ALA A 60 -9.89 2.71 -8.58
N GLU A 61 -9.89 1.66 -9.41
CA GLU A 61 -8.92 1.47 -10.50
C GLU A 61 -8.99 2.61 -11.52
N GLU A 62 -10.18 2.97 -12.00
CA GLU A 62 -10.40 4.09 -12.94
C GLU A 62 -9.94 5.43 -12.34
N ARG A 63 -10.30 5.70 -11.09
CA ARG A 63 -9.82 6.91 -10.38
C ARG A 63 -8.31 6.91 -10.22
N ASN A 64 -7.71 5.78 -9.85
CA ASN A 64 -6.26 5.70 -9.67
C ASN A 64 -5.52 5.94 -10.99
N ALA A 65 -6.03 5.42 -12.11
CA ALA A 65 -5.45 5.66 -13.44
C ALA A 65 -5.50 7.14 -13.80
N LYS A 66 -6.67 7.79 -13.68
CA LYS A 66 -6.82 9.22 -13.94
C LYS A 66 -5.91 10.07 -13.04
N MET A 67 -5.84 9.72 -11.76
CA MET A 67 -4.99 10.41 -10.79
C MET A 67 -3.50 10.24 -11.12
N LYS A 68 -3.08 9.08 -11.66
CA LYS A 68 -1.69 8.84 -12.11
C LYS A 68 -1.36 9.76 -13.30
N GLU A 69 -2.22 9.81 -14.31
CA GLU A 69 -2.04 10.71 -15.47
C GLU A 69 -1.91 12.17 -15.03
N GLN A 70 -2.79 12.64 -14.15
CA GLN A 70 -2.73 14.01 -13.64
C GLN A 70 -1.46 14.29 -12.82
N LEU A 71 -0.89 13.31 -12.11
CA LEU A 71 0.40 13.50 -11.44
C LEU A 71 1.54 13.66 -12.44
N GLU A 72 1.51 12.90 -13.53
CA GLU A 72 2.53 12.97 -14.58
C GLU A 72 2.52 14.33 -15.30
N GLU A 73 1.39 15.04 -15.28
CA GLU A 73 1.28 16.42 -15.81
C GLU A 73 1.76 17.49 -14.81
N VAL A 74 1.68 17.22 -13.50
CA VAL A 74 1.96 18.20 -12.44
C VAL A 74 3.37 18.08 -11.88
N LEU A 75 3.84 16.85 -11.66
CA LEU A 75 5.14 16.56 -11.07
C LEU A 75 6.19 16.32 -12.15
N PHE A 76 7.42 16.78 -11.89
CA PHE A 76 8.55 16.46 -12.74
C PHE A 76 8.93 14.98 -12.65
N PRO A 77 9.57 14.40 -13.68
CA PRO A 77 9.97 12.99 -13.68
C PRO A 77 10.74 12.56 -12.44
N GLU A 78 11.69 13.38 -11.98
CA GLU A 78 12.49 13.14 -10.78
C GLU A 78 11.66 13.16 -9.48
N GLN A 79 10.63 13.99 -9.41
CA GLN A 79 9.72 14.03 -8.26
C GLN A 79 8.82 12.78 -8.23
N LEU A 80 8.40 12.30 -9.41
CA LEU A 80 7.64 11.04 -9.52
C LEU A 80 8.49 9.84 -9.13
N GLU A 81 9.74 9.79 -9.59
CA GLU A 81 10.70 8.75 -9.22
C GLU A 81 10.93 8.75 -7.70
N ARG A 82 11.25 9.90 -7.11
CA ARG A 82 11.43 10.04 -5.67
C ARG A 82 10.17 9.66 -4.87
N LEU A 83 8.99 10.04 -5.36
CA LEU A 83 7.72 9.65 -4.74
C LEU A 83 7.49 8.13 -4.81
N GLN A 84 7.90 7.48 -5.90
CA GLN A 84 7.82 6.02 -6.06
C GLN A 84 8.79 5.31 -5.11
N GLU A 85 10.03 5.78 -5.00
CA GLU A 85 11.02 5.27 -4.04
C GLU A 85 10.48 5.30 -2.61
N ILE A 86 9.99 6.46 -2.15
CA ILE A 86 9.39 6.61 -0.82
C ILE A 86 8.18 5.68 -0.66
N ASN A 87 7.35 5.56 -1.69
CA ASN A 87 6.20 4.65 -1.67
C ASN A 87 6.64 3.18 -1.54
N ILE A 88 7.72 2.76 -2.20
CA ILE A 88 8.27 1.41 -2.08
C ILE A 88 8.84 1.19 -0.67
N GLN A 89 9.58 2.16 -0.13
CA GLN A 89 10.10 2.10 1.24
C GLN A 89 8.98 1.89 2.28
N LEU A 90 7.89 2.64 2.15
CA LEU A 90 6.76 2.56 3.09
C LEU A 90 5.94 1.28 2.95
N GLN A 91 5.83 0.76 1.73
CA GLN A 91 5.12 -0.49 1.48
C GLN A 91 5.96 -1.72 1.85
N GLY A 92 7.29 -1.63 1.79
CA GLY A 92 8.17 -2.79 1.92
C GLY A 92 7.79 -3.86 0.90
N ILE A 93 7.86 -5.13 1.28
CA ILE A 93 7.48 -6.26 0.43
C ILE A 93 6.07 -6.19 -0.18
N ALA A 94 5.13 -5.43 0.41
CA ALA A 94 3.82 -5.23 -0.18
C ALA A 94 3.88 -4.52 -1.55
N ALA A 95 4.97 -3.80 -1.83
CA ALA A 95 5.23 -3.12 -3.10
C ALA A 95 5.39 -4.11 -4.27
N LEU A 96 5.74 -5.37 -4.02
CA LEU A 96 5.87 -6.40 -5.07
C LEU A 96 4.54 -6.70 -5.79
N ARG A 97 3.41 -6.32 -5.18
CA ARG A 97 2.07 -6.43 -5.78
C ARG A 97 1.75 -5.24 -6.69
N ASN A 98 2.55 -4.19 -6.66
CA ASN A 98 2.40 -3.08 -7.58
C ASN A 98 2.80 -3.55 -8.99
N PRO A 99 1.94 -3.41 -10.01
CA PRO A 99 2.25 -3.83 -11.38
C PRO A 99 3.53 -3.22 -11.94
N ASP A 100 3.83 -1.96 -11.62
CA ASP A 100 5.02 -1.26 -12.11
C ASP A 100 6.29 -1.86 -11.47
N VAL A 101 6.26 -2.17 -10.16
CA VAL A 101 7.37 -2.83 -9.45
C VAL A 101 7.56 -4.26 -9.94
N ALA A 102 6.48 -5.02 -10.06
CA ALA A 102 6.53 -6.40 -10.55
C ALA A 102 7.11 -6.46 -11.98
N LYS A 103 6.72 -5.52 -12.85
CA LYS A 103 7.26 -5.39 -14.20
C LYS A 103 8.75 -5.07 -14.19
N GLU A 104 9.17 -4.11 -13.35
CA GLU A 104 10.56 -3.68 -13.26
C GLU A 104 11.47 -4.80 -12.73
N LEU A 105 10.99 -5.57 -11.75
CA LEU A 105 11.65 -6.78 -11.23
C LEU A 105 11.52 -8.00 -12.14
N LYS A 106 10.76 -7.89 -13.24
CA LYS A 106 10.48 -8.99 -14.18
C LYS A 106 9.96 -10.23 -13.44
N ILE A 107 9.06 -10.04 -12.49
CA ILE A 107 8.40 -11.12 -11.75
C ILE A 107 7.67 -12.01 -12.77
N THR A 108 8.00 -13.30 -12.75
CA THR A 108 7.38 -14.27 -13.66
C THR A 108 5.97 -14.65 -13.20
N GLU A 109 5.15 -15.21 -14.07
CA GLU A 109 3.83 -15.73 -13.68
C GLU A 109 3.93 -16.83 -12.61
N ALA A 110 5.00 -17.65 -12.64
CA ALA A 110 5.28 -18.64 -11.61
C ALA A 110 5.53 -17.97 -10.25
N GLN A 111 6.42 -16.99 -10.19
CA GLN A 111 6.70 -16.23 -8.96
C GLN A 111 5.48 -15.46 -8.47
N LYS A 112 4.70 -14.88 -9.38
CA LYS A 112 3.46 -14.19 -9.03
C LYS A 112 2.47 -15.13 -8.36
N LYS A 113 2.32 -16.35 -8.89
CA LYS A 113 1.47 -17.38 -8.28
C LYS A 113 2.00 -17.80 -6.91
N GLU A 114 3.31 -18.01 -6.76
CA GLU A 114 3.93 -18.32 -5.46
C GLU A 114 3.72 -17.18 -4.45
N LEU A 115 3.86 -15.92 -4.85
CA LEU A 115 3.57 -14.76 -4.01
C LEU A 115 2.09 -14.71 -3.57
N GLU A 116 1.16 -15.05 -4.46
CA GLU A 116 -0.27 -15.15 -4.15
C GLU A 116 -0.55 -16.30 -3.16
N GLU A 117 0.11 -17.45 -3.32
CA GLU A 117 0.01 -18.61 -2.42
C GLU A 117 0.58 -18.30 -1.03
N VAL A 118 1.76 -17.68 -0.95
CA VAL A 118 2.35 -17.18 0.31
C VAL A 118 1.38 -16.24 1.01
N GLN A 119 0.80 -15.28 0.28
CA GLN A 119 -0.16 -14.34 0.84
C GLN A 119 -1.45 -15.02 1.33
N ALA A 120 -1.96 -16.01 0.60
CA ALA A 120 -3.16 -16.74 0.97
C ALA A 120 -2.95 -17.57 2.25
N GLY A 121 -1.87 -18.35 2.31
CA GLY A 121 -1.51 -19.13 3.51
C GLY A 121 -1.27 -18.24 4.73
N MET A 122 -0.76 -17.03 4.50
CA MET A 122 -0.61 -16.03 5.55
C MET A 122 -1.93 -15.44 6.07
N MET A 123 -2.89 -15.16 5.19
CA MET A 123 -4.22 -14.70 5.63
C MET A 123 -4.89 -15.75 6.51
N GLU A 124 -4.66 -17.03 6.23
CA GLU A 124 -5.10 -18.15 7.08
C GLU A 124 -4.38 -18.14 8.43
N LYS A 125 -3.04 -18.10 8.46
CA LYS A 125 -2.25 -17.98 9.71
C LYS A 125 -2.68 -16.79 10.56
N MET A 126 -2.93 -15.63 9.94
CA MET A 126 -3.41 -14.43 10.64
C MET A 126 -4.80 -14.66 11.24
N ARG A 127 -5.71 -15.30 10.49
CA ARG A 127 -7.06 -15.60 10.99
C ARG A 127 -7.03 -16.56 12.17
N GLU A 128 -6.14 -17.55 12.14
CA GLU A 128 -5.91 -18.49 13.24
C GLU A 128 -5.30 -17.79 14.45
N GLY A 129 -4.21 -17.05 14.27
CA GLY A 129 -3.56 -16.29 15.35
C GLY A 129 -4.50 -15.28 16.01
N MET A 130 -5.33 -14.60 15.22
CA MET A 130 -6.38 -13.70 15.76
C MET A 130 -7.43 -14.45 16.56
N ARG A 131 -7.83 -15.65 16.13
CA ARG A 131 -8.78 -16.49 16.86
C ARG A 131 -8.18 -16.94 18.20
N GLU A 132 -6.93 -17.41 18.19
CA GLU A 132 -6.21 -17.84 19.39
C GLU A 132 -6.00 -16.71 20.39
N LEU A 133 -5.67 -15.50 19.93
CA LEU A 133 -5.55 -14.32 20.80
C LEU A 133 -6.89 -13.93 21.43
N PHE A 134 -7.99 -14.04 20.67
CA PHE A 134 -9.34 -13.72 21.14
C PHE A 134 -9.86 -14.74 22.17
N THR A 135 -9.51 -16.02 22.02
CA THR A 135 -9.90 -17.08 22.95
C THR A 135 -8.93 -17.27 24.12
N GLY A 136 -7.65 -16.93 23.92
CA GLY A 136 -6.54 -17.16 24.87
C GLY A 136 -6.23 -16.02 25.82
N GLY A 137 -6.88 -14.85 25.69
CA GLY A 137 -6.76 -13.75 26.65
C GLY A 137 -5.45 -12.95 26.59
N GLY A 138 -4.72 -12.97 25.46
CA GLY A 138 -3.38 -12.40 25.30
C GLY A 138 -3.23 -10.87 25.42
N GLY A 139 -4.30 -10.14 25.72
CA GLY A 139 -4.27 -8.68 25.86
C GLY A 139 -3.78 -7.95 24.60
N ARG A 140 -3.53 -6.64 24.71
CA ARG A 140 -3.04 -5.81 23.59
C ARG A 140 -1.54 -6.02 23.29
N GLU A 141 -0.77 -6.50 24.27
CA GLU A 141 0.69 -6.63 24.17
C GLU A 141 1.09 -7.91 23.43
N GLY A 142 0.52 -9.07 23.80
CA GLY A 142 0.73 -10.32 23.06
C GLY A 142 0.19 -10.26 21.63
N MET A 143 -0.82 -9.44 21.38
CA MET A 143 -1.30 -9.15 20.03
C MET A 143 -0.28 -8.41 19.18
N ARG A 144 0.41 -7.42 19.76
CA ARG A 144 1.43 -6.64 19.06
C ARG A 144 2.63 -7.51 18.70
N GLU A 145 3.12 -8.33 19.63
CA GLU A 145 4.22 -9.25 19.38
C GLU A 145 3.87 -10.27 18.30
N LYS A 146 2.67 -10.88 18.37
CA LYS A 146 2.25 -11.85 17.35
C LYS A 146 2.11 -11.23 15.97
N ILE A 147 1.58 -10.01 15.87
CA ILE A 147 1.50 -9.28 14.60
C ILE A 147 2.89 -8.96 14.06
N GLN A 148 3.85 -8.65 14.92
CA GLN A 148 5.22 -8.39 14.50
C GLN A 148 5.90 -9.66 13.98
N GLU A 149 5.84 -10.76 14.73
CA GLU A 149 6.36 -12.08 14.30
C GLU A 149 5.78 -12.48 12.93
N MET A 150 4.46 -12.37 12.76
CA MET A 150 3.80 -12.68 11.48
C MET A 150 4.25 -11.77 10.33
N ARG A 151 4.65 -10.51 10.61
CA ARG A 151 5.17 -9.59 9.58
C ARG A 151 6.59 -9.96 9.18
N ASP A 152 7.42 -10.35 10.15
CA ASP A 152 8.80 -10.75 9.88
C ASP A 152 8.82 -12.08 9.10
N ASP A 153 7.98 -13.04 9.48
CA ASP A 153 7.77 -14.30 8.75
C ASP A 153 7.30 -14.04 7.30
N MET A 154 6.35 -13.11 7.12
CA MET A 154 5.89 -12.69 5.80
C MET A 154 7.02 -12.17 4.93
N GLU A 155 7.86 -11.31 5.51
CA GLU A 155 8.95 -10.69 4.79
C GLU A 155 9.95 -11.74 4.32
N GLY A 156 10.30 -12.71 5.17
CA GLY A 156 11.12 -13.85 4.80
C GLY A 156 10.52 -14.67 3.65
N ASP A 157 9.29 -15.17 3.84
CA ASP A 157 8.62 -16.05 2.87
C ASP A 157 8.46 -15.36 1.49
N VAL A 158 8.10 -14.07 1.48
CA VAL A 158 7.94 -13.29 0.24
C VAL A 158 9.27 -13.03 -0.45
N LEU A 159 10.31 -12.69 0.31
CA LEU A 159 11.62 -12.46 -0.26
C LEU A 159 12.18 -13.75 -0.87
N ASP A 160 11.95 -14.92 -0.29
CA ASP A 160 12.49 -16.19 -0.79
C ASP A 160 11.94 -16.64 -2.14
N VAL A 161 10.79 -16.10 -2.56
CA VAL A 161 10.29 -16.26 -3.95
C VAL A 161 11.14 -15.48 -4.96
N LEU A 162 11.82 -14.42 -4.51
CA LEU A 162 12.66 -13.58 -5.36
C LEU A 162 14.07 -14.15 -5.52
N THR A 163 14.63 -14.00 -6.72
CA THR A 163 16.04 -14.29 -6.96
C THR A 163 16.94 -13.26 -6.27
N SER A 164 18.22 -13.59 -6.06
CA SER A 164 19.19 -12.65 -5.48
C SER A 164 19.27 -11.33 -6.26
N ASP A 165 19.19 -11.39 -7.61
CA ASP A 165 19.20 -10.20 -8.46
C ASP A 165 17.93 -9.36 -8.29
N GLN A 166 16.77 -10.00 -8.13
CA GLN A 166 15.51 -9.32 -7.86
C GLN A 166 15.50 -8.68 -6.47
N LYS A 167 16.01 -9.38 -5.44
CA LYS A 167 16.19 -8.81 -4.09
C LYS A 167 17.06 -7.55 -4.15
N LYS A 168 18.21 -7.63 -4.82
CA LYS A 168 19.13 -6.49 -4.98
C LYS A 168 18.47 -5.33 -5.72
N LYS A 169 17.81 -5.60 -6.85
CA LYS A 169 17.10 -4.57 -7.62
C LYS A 169 15.98 -3.94 -6.82
N PHE A 170 15.25 -4.72 -6.02
CA PHE A 170 14.20 -4.21 -5.15
C PHE A 170 14.74 -3.26 -4.08
N GLU A 171 15.91 -3.55 -3.51
CA GLU A 171 16.60 -2.60 -2.62
C GLU A 171 17.06 -1.34 -3.35
N GLU A 172 17.60 -1.46 -4.58
CA GLU A 172 17.98 -0.31 -5.40
C GLU A 172 16.77 0.60 -5.72
N MET A 173 15.60 0.01 -6.01
CA MET A 173 14.35 0.74 -6.27
C MET A 173 13.81 1.50 -5.06
N LYS A 174 14.29 1.23 -3.85
CA LYS A 174 13.93 2.01 -2.66
C LYS A 174 14.63 3.36 -2.64
N GLY A 175 15.72 3.55 -3.38
CA GLY A 175 16.49 4.80 -3.40
C GLY A 175 17.02 5.23 -2.04
N GLU A 176 17.21 6.53 -1.86
CA GLU A 176 17.73 7.08 -0.61
C GLU A 176 16.72 6.95 0.53
N LYS A 177 17.17 6.51 1.72
CA LYS A 177 16.31 6.33 2.89
C LYS A 177 15.56 7.62 3.24
N PHE A 178 14.24 7.53 3.34
CA PHE A 178 13.37 8.62 3.80
C PHE A 178 12.77 8.27 5.16
N GLU A 179 13.06 9.09 6.16
CA GLU A 179 12.51 8.90 7.51
C GLU A 179 11.18 9.62 7.66
N MET A 180 10.09 8.85 7.63
CA MET A 180 8.76 9.40 7.82
C MET A 180 8.61 10.01 9.22
N PRO A 181 8.19 11.28 9.34
CA PRO A 181 7.93 11.88 10.65
C PRO A 181 6.87 11.09 11.43
N GLU A 182 7.06 10.99 12.74
CA GLU A 182 6.08 10.35 13.60
C GLU A 182 4.72 11.07 13.49
N GLY A 183 3.66 10.30 13.27
CA GLY A 183 2.31 10.87 13.14
C GLY A 183 2.03 11.57 11.81
N ALA A 184 2.91 11.46 10.80
CA ALA A 184 2.74 12.06 9.48
C ALA A 184 1.37 11.78 8.81
N PHE A 185 0.76 10.63 9.07
CA PHE A 185 -0.57 10.28 8.56
C PHE A 185 -1.71 10.50 9.58
N GLY A 186 -1.47 11.27 10.64
CA GLY A 186 -2.38 11.49 11.75
C GLY A 186 -2.61 10.24 12.63
N ARG A 187 -3.37 10.40 13.71
CA ARG A 187 -3.68 9.35 14.72
C ARG A 187 -4.45 8.13 14.17
N GLY A 188 -4.76 8.09 12.87
CA GLY A 188 -5.47 7.00 12.21
C GLY A 188 -4.82 6.48 10.92
N GLY A 189 -3.64 6.96 10.55
CA GLY A 189 -3.01 6.63 9.26
C GLY A 189 -1.90 5.58 9.32
N ARG A 190 -1.58 5.07 10.51
CA ARG A 190 -0.79 3.83 10.65
C ARG A 190 -1.79 2.69 10.72
N GLY A 191 -1.83 1.86 9.68
CA GLY A 191 -2.62 0.65 9.67
C GLY A 191 -2.35 -0.20 10.90
N GLY A 192 -3.45 -0.72 11.47
CA GLY A 192 -3.44 -1.87 12.35
C GLY A 192 -2.82 -1.63 13.72
N GLY A 193 -3.70 -1.46 14.72
CA GLY A 193 -3.52 -2.29 15.92
C GLY A 193 -3.77 -3.75 15.56
#